data_AF-A0A1I7BA71-F1
#
_entry.id   AF-A0A1I7BA71-F1
#
_cell.length_a   1.000
_cell.length_b   1.000
_cell.length_c   1.000
_cell.angle_alpha   90.00
_cell.angle_beta   90.00
_cell.angle_gamma   90.00
#
_symmetry.space_group_name_H-M   'P 1'
#
loop_
_entity.id
_entity.type
_entity.pdbx_description
1 polymer ?
#
loop_
_entity_poly.entity_id
_entity_poly.type
_entity_poly.pdbx_seq_one_letter_code
_entity_poly.pdbx_strand_id
1 'polypeptide(L)'
;TPDPGMDFNAIYEAPKDGELFDYPDTAYGVMSWWDYGHYIEFFGHRMPNANPFQAGVGGRRVSIEEENQPGAASFFTAQSEEEGNAVLEAIDPRPDKAGARYIMSDARMATDIFGAMPAWTLDTEGYYQTIWTGRGYETIPSTRYFNSMEARLHIFDGDGLKHYRMVHETEPYPIRPDEVWYKQVYNLVFGGNIPVIHTGYVKIFEYVKGANITGTASPNETVKISATILTGQGRTFEYTQSTTADSQGRYEFTVPYSTEGPIEGETQFDTAPVGPYVVSYGNTTKEVRVSEEAVLNGEEIKV
;
A
#
# COMPACT_ATOMS: atom_id res chain seq x y z
N THR A 1 5.58 -14.30 -7.37
CA THR A 1 5.33 -14.32 -5.91
C THR A 1 5.65 -15.72 -5.39
N PRO A 2 6.09 -15.89 -4.13
CA PRO A 2 6.42 -17.20 -3.58
C PRO A 2 5.22 -18.14 -3.62
N ASP A 3 5.50 -19.43 -3.48
CA ASP A 3 4.44 -20.44 -3.33
C ASP A 3 3.76 -20.26 -1.95
N PRO A 4 2.42 -20.11 -1.88
CA PRO A 4 1.71 -20.05 -0.60
C PRO A 4 1.67 -21.40 0.15
N GLY A 5 2.10 -22.52 -0.47
CA GLY A 5 2.09 -23.86 0.12
C GLY A 5 0.71 -24.52 0.10
N MET A 6 -0.21 -24.02 -0.71
CA MET A 6 -1.57 -24.54 -0.88
C MET A 6 -1.76 -25.06 -2.31
N ASP A 7 -2.26 -26.29 -2.47
CA ASP A 7 -2.63 -26.84 -3.77
C ASP A 7 -4.08 -26.45 -4.11
N PHE A 8 -4.26 -25.58 -5.09
CA PHE A 8 -5.57 -25.08 -5.50
C PHE A 8 -6.47 -26.12 -6.19
N ASN A 9 -5.93 -27.30 -6.53
CA ASN A 9 -6.69 -28.41 -7.10
C ASN A 9 -6.94 -29.55 -6.10
N ALA A 10 -6.46 -29.42 -4.86
CA ALA A 10 -6.67 -30.43 -3.82
C ALA A 10 -8.12 -30.41 -3.29
N ILE A 11 -8.53 -31.55 -2.75
CA ILE A 11 -9.79 -31.67 -2.01
C ILE A 11 -9.47 -31.40 -0.54
N TYR A 12 -10.02 -30.32 -0.02
CA TYR A 12 -9.89 -29.95 1.39
C TYR A 12 -11.12 -30.39 2.17
N GLU A 13 -10.90 -30.91 3.38
CA GLU A 13 -11.98 -31.11 4.33
C GLU A 13 -12.36 -29.75 4.93
N ALA A 14 -13.66 -29.45 4.91
CA ALA A 14 -14.15 -28.24 5.55
C ALA A 14 -13.89 -28.33 7.07
N PRO A 15 -13.38 -27.26 7.70
CA PRO A 15 -13.29 -27.18 9.15
C PRO A 15 -14.67 -27.39 9.79
N LYS A 16 -14.70 -27.86 11.03
CA LYS A 16 -15.96 -27.92 11.79
C LYS A 16 -16.50 -26.51 12.01
N ASP A 17 -17.81 -26.40 12.20
CA ASP A 17 -18.46 -25.13 12.51
C ASP A 17 -17.77 -24.42 13.69
N GLY A 18 -17.24 -23.21 13.43
CA GLY A 18 -16.54 -22.39 14.41
C GLY A 18 -15.03 -22.65 14.51
N GLU A 19 -14.48 -23.64 13.81
CA GLU A 19 -13.04 -23.85 13.67
C GLU A 19 -12.49 -23.13 12.43
N LEU A 20 -11.26 -22.64 12.54
CA LEU A 20 -10.54 -22.04 11.42
C LEU A 20 -9.86 -23.13 10.58
N PHE A 21 -9.65 -22.85 9.30
CA PHE A 21 -8.86 -23.71 8.43
C PHE A 21 -7.38 -23.68 8.88
N ASP A 22 -6.74 -24.85 8.92
CA ASP A 22 -5.33 -25.00 9.30
C ASP A 22 -4.43 -24.68 8.09
N TYR A 23 -4.07 -23.41 7.96
CA TYR A 23 -3.23 -22.94 6.87
C TYR A 23 -1.75 -23.26 7.13
N PRO A 24 -0.98 -23.69 6.11
CA PRO A 24 0.46 -23.87 6.24
C PRO A 24 1.15 -22.54 6.55
N ASP A 25 2.30 -22.57 7.24
CA ASP A 25 3.05 -21.38 7.67
C ASP A 25 3.44 -20.46 6.50
N THR A 26 3.57 -21.00 5.29
CA THR A 26 3.86 -20.25 4.06
C THR A 26 2.65 -19.51 3.48
N ALA A 27 1.42 -19.86 3.87
CA ALA A 27 0.20 -19.28 3.31
C ALA A 27 0.09 -17.79 3.61
N TYR A 28 -0.28 -17.00 2.62
CA TYR A 28 -0.50 -15.56 2.77
C TYR A 28 -1.70 -15.10 1.92
N GLY A 29 -2.39 -14.06 2.38
CA GLY A 29 -3.49 -13.46 1.63
C GLY A 29 -3.06 -12.43 0.60
N VAL A 30 -3.99 -12.11 -0.30
CA VAL A 30 -3.93 -10.99 -1.24
C VAL A 30 -5.11 -10.07 -0.97
N MET A 31 -4.82 -8.86 -0.50
CA MET A 31 -5.82 -7.84 -0.20
C MET A 31 -6.19 -7.11 -1.48
N SER A 32 -7.49 -7.07 -1.78
CA SER A 32 -8.06 -6.26 -2.86
C SER A 32 -9.54 -6.02 -2.57
N TRP A 33 -10.20 -5.23 -3.42
CA TRP A 33 -11.63 -5.09 -3.33
C TRP A 33 -12.35 -6.42 -3.65
N TRP A 34 -13.47 -6.67 -2.98
CA TRP A 34 -14.13 -7.98 -2.99
C TRP A 34 -14.63 -8.40 -4.38
N ASP A 35 -14.90 -7.45 -5.29
CA ASP A 35 -15.20 -7.70 -6.70
C ASP A 35 -14.16 -8.59 -7.40
N TYR A 36 -12.90 -8.57 -6.95
CA TYR A 36 -11.76 -9.19 -7.63
C TYR A 36 -11.32 -10.54 -7.04
N GLY A 37 -11.93 -10.98 -5.92
CA GLY A 37 -11.46 -12.18 -5.21
C GLY A 37 -11.42 -13.44 -6.07
N HIS A 38 -12.44 -13.67 -6.91
CA HIS A 38 -12.45 -14.83 -7.82
C HIS A 38 -11.34 -14.76 -8.88
N TYR A 39 -10.92 -13.57 -9.33
CA TYR A 39 -9.80 -13.46 -10.27
C TYR A 39 -8.46 -13.75 -9.61
N ILE A 40 -8.28 -13.26 -8.37
CA ILE A 40 -7.09 -13.55 -7.56
C ILE A 40 -6.97 -15.05 -7.31
N GLU A 41 -8.08 -15.71 -6.96
CA GLU A 41 -8.13 -17.15 -6.72
C GLU A 41 -7.91 -17.95 -8.01
N PHE A 42 -8.72 -17.70 -9.04
CA PHE A 42 -8.74 -18.51 -10.26
C PHE A 42 -7.53 -18.29 -11.18
N PHE A 43 -7.13 -17.03 -11.42
CA PHE A 43 -6.01 -16.73 -12.31
C PHE A 43 -4.69 -16.61 -11.55
N GLY A 44 -4.74 -16.01 -10.34
CA GLY A 44 -3.55 -15.81 -9.52
C GLY A 44 -3.11 -17.06 -8.77
N HIS A 45 -4.02 -18.04 -8.56
CA HIS A 45 -3.80 -19.14 -7.62
C HIS A 45 -3.26 -18.60 -6.28
N ARG A 46 -3.90 -17.55 -5.75
CA ARG A 46 -3.60 -16.94 -4.46
C ARG A 46 -4.89 -16.76 -3.67
N MET A 47 -4.77 -16.65 -2.35
CA MET A 47 -5.92 -16.58 -1.46
C MET A 47 -6.39 -15.13 -1.32
N PRO A 48 -7.55 -14.74 -1.86
CA PRO A 48 -8.06 -13.39 -1.68
C PRO A 48 -8.54 -13.16 -0.25
N ASN A 49 -8.24 -12.02 0.35
CA ASN A 49 -8.79 -11.66 1.66
C ASN A 49 -10.30 -11.34 1.59
N ALA A 50 -10.81 -10.91 0.44
CA ALA A 50 -12.22 -10.61 0.22
C ALA A 50 -12.69 -11.11 -1.15
N ASN A 51 -13.95 -11.53 -1.28
CA ASN A 51 -14.44 -12.19 -2.50
C ASN A 51 -15.87 -11.81 -2.92
N PRO A 52 -16.31 -12.15 -4.16
CA PRO A 52 -17.64 -11.85 -4.70
C PRO A 52 -18.86 -12.34 -3.90
N PHE A 53 -18.67 -13.22 -2.91
CA PHE A 53 -19.72 -13.58 -1.95
C PHE A 53 -19.90 -12.53 -0.83
N GLN A 54 -19.20 -11.39 -0.91
CA GLN A 54 -19.15 -10.34 0.10
C GLN A 54 -18.55 -10.81 1.44
N ALA A 55 -17.74 -11.87 1.40
CA ALA A 55 -16.92 -12.28 2.52
C ALA A 55 -15.63 -11.46 2.55
N GLY A 56 -15.13 -11.15 3.76
CA GLY A 56 -13.86 -10.43 3.95
C GLY A 56 -13.88 -8.93 3.63
N VAL A 57 -15.06 -8.36 3.35
CA VAL A 57 -15.20 -6.91 3.11
C VAL A 57 -14.85 -6.10 4.36
N GLY A 58 -15.11 -6.63 5.56
CA GLY A 58 -15.01 -5.89 6.80
C GLY A 58 -16.08 -4.79 6.89
N GLY A 59 -15.87 -3.78 7.72
CA GLY A 59 -16.78 -2.65 7.86
C GLY A 59 -17.79 -2.80 9.01
N ARG A 60 -18.94 -2.14 8.85
CA ARG A 60 -20.03 -2.08 9.84
C ARG A 60 -21.35 -2.46 9.17
N ARG A 61 -22.36 -2.88 9.94
CA ARG A 61 -23.63 -3.37 9.40
C ARG A 61 -24.81 -2.46 9.70
N VAL A 62 -24.89 -1.89 10.91
CA VAL A 62 -26.10 -1.18 11.36
C VAL A 62 -25.81 0.27 11.71
N SER A 63 -24.70 0.57 12.38
CA SER A 63 -24.39 1.90 12.91
C SER A 63 -22.91 2.20 12.86
N ILE A 64 -22.55 3.49 12.72
CA ILE A 64 -21.17 3.98 12.83
C ILE A 64 -20.56 3.73 14.22
N GLU A 65 -21.40 3.53 15.24
CA GLU A 65 -20.99 3.21 16.62
C GLU A 65 -20.51 1.76 16.78
N GLU A 66 -20.76 0.89 15.80
CA GLU A 66 -20.22 -0.48 15.81
C GLU A 66 -18.70 -0.47 15.65
N GLU A 67 -18.06 -1.51 16.17
CA GLU A 67 -16.65 -1.76 15.88
C GLU A 67 -16.48 -1.97 14.37
N ASN A 68 -15.53 -1.23 13.76
CA ASN A 68 -15.20 -1.38 12.36
C ASN A 68 -14.45 -2.70 12.14
N GLN A 69 -15.13 -3.70 11.59
CA GLN A 69 -14.54 -5.03 11.44
C GLN A 69 -13.41 -5.02 10.39
N PRO A 70 -12.30 -5.72 10.64
CA PRO A 70 -11.18 -5.76 9.71
C PRO A 70 -11.55 -6.48 8.40
N GLY A 71 -11.04 -5.97 7.29
CA GLY A 71 -11.33 -6.44 5.94
C GLY A 71 -11.03 -5.37 4.88
N ALA A 72 -11.34 -5.66 3.61
CA ALA A 72 -11.01 -4.80 2.48
C ALA A 72 -11.46 -3.34 2.64
N ALA A 73 -12.71 -3.09 3.03
CA ALA A 73 -13.27 -1.75 3.20
C ALA A 73 -12.50 -0.97 4.28
N SER A 74 -12.30 -1.57 5.45
CA SER A 74 -11.56 -0.94 6.55
C SER A 74 -10.08 -0.70 6.20
N PHE A 75 -9.45 -1.59 5.42
CA PHE A 75 -8.06 -1.42 4.98
C PHE A 75 -7.94 -0.23 4.01
N PHE A 76 -8.68 -0.24 2.90
CA PHE A 76 -8.56 0.79 1.86
C PHE A 76 -9.03 2.18 2.32
N THR A 77 -9.89 2.25 3.33
CA THR A 77 -10.34 3.53 3.92
C THR A 77 -9.53 3.98 5.13
N ALA A 78 -8.59 3.16 5.63
CA ALA A 78 -7.70 3.52 6.73
C ALA A 78 -6.98 4.84 6.44
N GLN A 79 -6.92 5.74 7.43
CA GLN A 79 -6.45 7.12 7.26
C GLN A 79 -4.94 7.27 7.47
N SER A 80 -4.27 6.20 7.86
CA SER A 80 -2.82 6.11 8.03
C SER A 80 -2.32 4.71 7.69
N GLU A 81 -1.02 4.60 7.44
CA GLU A 81 -0.35 3.30 7.26
C GLU A 81 -0.50 2.41 8.51
N GLU A 82 -0.44 3.00 9.71
CA GLU A 82 -0.57 2.28 10.97
C GLU A 82 -1.96 1.69 11.16
N GLU A 83 -3.02 2.44 10.84
CA GLU A 83 -4.39 1.91 10.82
C GLU A 83 -4.54 0.80 9.77
N GLY A 84 -3.94 0.95 8.58
CA GLY A 84 -3.97 -0.08 7.53
C GLY A 84 -3.26 -1.37 7.96
N ASN A 85 -2.10 -1.25 8.62
CA ASN A 85 -1.35 -2.38 9.15
C ASN A 85 -2.13 -3.11 10.25
N ALA A 86 -2.76 -2.38 11.17
CA ALA A 86 -3.60 -2.96 12.21
C ALA A 86 -4.77 -3.78 11.62
N VAL A 87 -5.34 -3.34 10.48
CA VAL A 87 -6.34 -4.14 9.77
C VAL A 87 -5.73 -5.43 9.22
N LEU A 88 -4.56 -5.39 8.58
CA LEU A 88 -3.92 -6.60 8.07
C LEU A 88 -3.57 -7.59 9.18
N GLU A 89 -3.01 -7.10 10.29
CA GLU A 89 -2.67 -7.91 11.48
C GLU A 89 -3.90 -8.59 12.09
N ALA A 90 -5.07 -7.96 12.02
CA ALA A 90 -6.32 -8.50 12.57
C ALA A 90 -7.02 -9.53 11.65
N ILE A 91 -6.57 -9.71 10.40
CA ILE A 91 -7.22 -10.60 9.42
C ILE A 91 -6.64 -12.02 9.47
N ASP A 92 -5.34 -12.19 9.72
CA ASP A 92 -4.75 -13.54 9.76
C ASP A 92 -5.20 -14.26 11.05
N PRO A 93 -5.66 -15.52 10.96
CA PRO A 93 -5.96 -16.31 12.16
C PRO A 93 -4.73 -16.63 13.01
N ARG A 94 -3.52 -16.54 12.46
CA ARG A 94 -2.27 -16.85 13.17
C ARG A 94 -1.70 -15.60 13.82
N PRO A 95 -1.23 -15.69 15.08
CA PRO A 95 -0.65 -14.54 15.77
C PRO A 95 0.60 -14.04 15.04
N ASP A 96 0.84 -12.73 15.12
CA ASP A 96 2.03 -12.04 14.62
C ASP A 96 2.24 -12.13 13.10
N LYS A 97 1.18 -12.43 12.34
CA LYS A 97 1.22 -12.52 10.88
C LYS A 97 0.22 -11.56 10.25
N ALA A 98 0.68 -10.77 9.28
CA ALA A 98 -0.21 -9.95 8.47
C ALA A 98 -1.06 -10.85 7.56
N GLY A 99 -2.38 -10.58 7.53
CA GLY A 99 -3.35 -11.32 6.74
C GLY A 99 -3.17 -11.19 5.24
N ALA A 100 -2.35 -10.24 4.78
CA ALA A 100 -1.99 -10.11 3.38
C ALA A 100 -0.48 -9.88 3.22
N ARG A 101 0.12 -10.57 2.25
CA ARG A 101 1.47 -10.26 1.76
C ARG A 101 1.42 -9.34 0.55
N TYR A 102 0.36 -9.39 -0.25
CA TYR A 102 0.21 -8.53 -1.42
C TYR A 102 -1.09 -7.73 -1.36
N ILE A 103 -1.03 -6.50 -1.85
CA ILE A 103 -2.17 -5.60 -1.97
C ILE A 103 -2.32 -5.27 -3.45
N MET A 104 -3.51 -5.49 -4.00
CA MET A 104 -3.85 -5.14 -5.37
C MET A 104 -4.86 -4.01 -5.36
N SER A 105 -4.49 -2.91 -6.01
CA SER A 105 -5.37 -1.76 -6.25
C SER A 105 -5.47 -1.53 -7.76
N ASP A 106 -6.67 -1.19 -8.24
CA ASP A 106 -6.88 -0.77 -9.62
C ASP A 106 -7.38 0.67 -9.71
N ALA A 107 -7.32 1.24 -10.91
CA ALA A 107 -7.71 2.63 -11.10
C ALA A 107 -9.20 2.87 -10.77
N ARG A 108 -10.06 1.84 -10.82
CA ARG A 108 -11.46 1.96 -10.41
C ARG A 108 -11.60 2.05 -8.90
N MET A 109 -10.86 1.24 -8.15
CA MET A 109 -10.79 1.28 -6.69
C MET A 109 -10.40 2.68 -6.23
N ALA A 110 -9.42 3.28 -6.91
CA ALA A 110 -8.97 4.63 -6.63
C ALA A 110 -10.00 5.71 -7.01
N THR A 111 -10.83 5.49 -8.03
CA THR A 111 -11.78 6.51 -8.52
C THR A 111 -13.23 6.02 -8.47
N ASP A 112 -13.67 5.28 -9.48
CA ASP A 112 -15.07 5.02 -9.83
C ASP A 112 -15.84 4.32 -8.72
N ILE A 113 -15.20 3.37 -8.03
CA ILE A 113 -15.83 2.54 -6.99
C ILE A 113 -15.31 2.86 -5.59
N PHE A 114 -14.42 3.85 -5.43
CA PHE A 114 -13.89 4.24 -4.12
C PHE A 114 -15.02 4.48 -3.12
N GLY A 115 -16.09 5.19 -3.53
CA GLY A 115 -17.23 5.54 -2.68
C GLY A 115 -18.01 4.34 -2.10
N ALA A 116 -17.86 3.13 -2.67
CA ALA A 116 -18.43 1.93 -2.09
C ALA A 116 -17.70 1.49 -0.82
N MET A 117 -16.38 1.65 -0.75
CA MET A 117 -15.56 1.24 0.39
C MET A 117 -15.97 1.93 1.71
N PRO A 118 -16.10 3.27 1.79
CA PRO A 118 -16.58 3.92 3.00
C PRO A 118 -18.07 3.69 3.25
N ALA A 119 -18.86 3.33 2.24
CA ALA A 119 -20.25 2.91 2.45
C ALA A 119 -20.33 1.60 3.26
N TRP A 120 -19.41 0.66 3.03
CA TRP A 120 -19.30 -0.57 3.82
C TRP A 120 -18.83 -0.33 5.26
N THR A 121 -18.11 0.75 5.53
CA THR A 121 -17.73 1.12 6.90
C THR A 121 -18.76 2.00 7.60
N LEU A 122 -19.86 2.38 6.91
CA LEU A 122 -20.85 3.37 7.34
C LEU A 122 -20.27 4.77 7.64
N ASP A 123 -19.05 5.05 7.17
CA ASP A 123 -18.31 6.27 7.43
C ASP A 123 -18.02 7.01 6.13
N THR A 124 -19.06 7.62 5.55
CA THR A 124 -19.03 8.18 4.18
C THR A 124 -18.68 9.67 4.12
N GLU A 125 -18.73 10.36 5.25
CA GLU A 125 -18.63 11.81 5.28
C GLU A 125 -17.20 12.29 4.99
N GLY A 126 -17.08 13.46 4.37
CA GLY A 126 -15.82 14.17 4.27
C GLY A 126 -14.79 13.60 3.32
N TYR A 127 -15.04 12.51 2.57
CA TYR A 127 -14.16 12.04 1.48
C TYR A 127 -14.16 12.95 0.24
N TYR A 128 -15.26 13.68 0.04
CA TYR A 128 -15.42 14.64 -1.04
C TYR A 128 -15.89 15.97 -0.47
N GLN A 129 -15.54 17.06 -1.15
CA GLN A 129 -15.93 18.41 -0.80
C GLN A 129 -16.34 19.19 -2.05
N THR A 130 -17.19 20.20 -1.90
CA THR A 130 -17.63 21.04 -3.01
C THR A 130 -16.91 22.37 -2.99
N ILE A 131 -16.26 22.74 -4.10
CA ILE A 131 -15.55 24.01 -4.26
C ILE A 131 -16.18 24.85 -5.37
N TRP A 132 -16.04 26.18 -5.27
CA TRP A 132 -16.44 27.11 -6.33
C TRP A 132 -15.25 27.41 -7.24
N THR A 133 -15.36 27.09 -8.54
CA THR A 133 -14.27 27.25 -9.52
C THR A 133 -14.29 28.58 -10.26
N GLY A 134 -15.20 29.50 -9.89
CA GLY A 134 -15.48 30.72 -10.67
C GLY A 134 -16.42 30.50 -11.86
N ARG A 135 -16.62 29.24 -12.28
CA ARG A 135 -17.53 28.85 -13.37
C ARG A 135 -18.70 27.97 -12.92
N GLY A 136 -18.59 27.36 -11.74
CA GLY A 136 -19.60 26.51 -11.14
C GLY A 136 -19.10 25.91 -9.83
N TYR A 137 -19.98 25.13 -9.19
CA TYR A 137 -19.57 24.27 -8.09
C TYR A 137 -19.11 22.92 -8.64
N GLU A 138 -17.97 22.45 -8.18
CA GLU A 138 -17.42 21.13 -8.51
C GLU A 138 -17.18 20.33 -7.24
N THR A 139 -17.52 19.04 -7.26
CA THR A 139 -17.22 18.09 -6.18
C THR A 139 -15.86 17.49 -6.44
N ILE A 140 -14.96 17.65 -5.48
CA ILE A 140 -13.57 17.21 -5.55
C ILE A 140 -13.21 16.28 -4.38
N PRO A 141 -12.22 15.39 -4.53
CA PRO A 141 -11.65 14.64 -3.43
C PRO A 141 -11.10 15.59 -2.37
N SER A 142 -11.32 15.24 -1.10
CA SER A 142 -10.84 16.00 0.05
C SER A 142 -9.51 15.45 0.57
N THR A 143 -8.96 16.10 1.61
CA THR A 143 -7.84 15.54 2.40
C THR A 143 -8.13 14.13 2.91
N ARG A 144 -9.37 13.82 3.30
CA ARG A 144 -9.73 12.50 3.84
C ARG A 144 -9.59 11.39 2.79
N TYR A 145 -9.94 11.68 1.53
CA TYR A 145 -9.67 10.77 0.43
C TYR A 145 -8.17 10.59 0.22
N PHE A 146 -7.40 11.67 0.12
CA PHE A 146 -5.95 11.58 -0.11
C PHE A 146 -5.18 10.95 1.06
N ASN A 147 -5.75 10.95 2.28
CA ASN A 147 -5.17 10.25 3.42
C ASN A 147 -5.45 8.74 3.42
N SER A 148 -6.42 8.26 2.65
CA SER A 148 -6.80 6.84 2.60
C SER A 148 -5.66 5.95 2.09
N MET A 149 -5.60 4.70 2.55
CA MET A 149 -4.65 3.73 2.02
C MET A 149 -4.81 3.51 0.51
N GLU A 150 -6.04 3.55 -0.02
CA GLU A 150 -6.25 3.44 -1.47
C GLU A 150 -5.56 4.57 -2.25
N ALA A 151 -5.67 5.83 -1.78
CA ALA A 151 -4.98 6.94 -2.43
C ALA A 151 -3.45 6.84 -2.25
N ARG A 152 -2.97 6.44 -1.06
CA ARG A 152 -1.54 6.21 -0.77
C ARG A 152 -0.92 5.18 -1.71
N LEU A 153 -1.62 4.08 -1.94
CA LEU A 153 -1.16 3.04 -2.83
C LEU A 153 -1.31 3.49 -4.30
N HIS A 154 -2.49 3.90 -4.73
CA HIS A 154 -2.76 4.09 -6.16
C HIS A 154 -2.40 5.49 -6.68
N ILE A 155 -2.82 6.56 -6.00
CA ILE A 155 -2.60 7.93 -6.49
C ILE A 155 -1.15 8.36 -6.26
N PHE A 156 -0.56 7.93 -5.14
CA PHE A 156 0.79 8.29 -4.72
C PHE A 156 1.85 7.20 -4.97
N ASP A 157 1.51 6.11 -5.66
CA ASP A 157 2.43 5.01 -5.98
C ASP A 157 3.15 4.39 -4.76
N GLY A 158 2.57 4.53 -3.56
CA GLY A 158 3.18 4.10 -2.30
C GLY A 158 4.28 5.01 -1.76
N ASP A 159 4.44 6.23 -2.30
CA ASP A 159 5.39 7.21 -1.79
C ASP A 159 5.18 7.48 -0.28
N GLY A 160 6.27 7.42 0.48
CA GLY A 160 6.27 7.61 1.93
C GLY A 160 5.83 6.42 2.79
N LEU A 161 5.31 5.33 2.21
CA LEU A 161 4.95 4.14 2.98
C LEU A 161 6.20 3.38 3.45
N LYS A 162 6.18 2.87 4.67
CA LYS A 162 7.30 2.15 5.31
C LYS A 162 7.29 0.66 5.03
N HIS A 163 6.10 0.09 4.88
CA HIS A 163 5.86 -1.35 4.84
C HIS A 163 5.27 -1.80 3.50
N TYR A 164 5.08 -0.90 2.53
CA TYR A 164 4.51 -1.25 1.23
C TYR A 164 5.44 -0.80 0.11
N ARG A 165 5.80 -1.73 -0.77
CA ARG A 165 6.55 -1.44 -2.00
C ARG A 165 5.74 -1.85 -3.23
N MET A 166 5.74 -1.02 -4.28
CA MET A 166 5.21 -1.45 -5.57
C MET A 166 6.14 -2.51 -6.16
N VAL A 167 5.57 -3.66 -6.53
CA VAL A 167 6.33 -4.77 -7.13
C VAL A 167 5.99 -5.00 -8.60
N HIS A 168 4.84 -4.47 -9.04
CA HIS A 168 4.38 -4.54 -10.41
C HIS A 168 3.32 -3.48 -10.71
N GLU A 169 3.29 -3.00 -11.95
CA GLU A 169 2.14 -2.30 -12.53
C GLU A 169 1.87 -2.77 -13.97
N THR A 170 0.60 -2.72 -14.37
CA THR A 170 0.21 -2.99 -15.77
C THR A 170 0.40 -1.74 -16.63
N GLU A 171 0.15 -1.86 -17.94
CA GLU A 171 -0.09 -0.68 -18.77
C GLU A 171 -1.29 0.15 -18.24
N PRO A 172 -1.37 1.46 -18.56
CA PRO A 172 -2.45 2.35 -18.12
C PRO A 172 -3.80 2.11 -18.85
N TYR A 173 -4.00 0.93 -19.43
CA TYR A 173 -5.17 0.60 -20.23
C TYR A 173 -6.12 -0.36 -19.49
N PRO A 174 -7.45 -0.11 -19.51
CA PRO A 174 -8.13 1.02 -20.14
C PRO A 174 -7.89 2.33 -19.38
N ILE A 175 -7.68 3.43 -20.12
CA ILE A 175 -7.40 4.74 -19.52
C ILE A 175 -8.53 5.16 -18.58
N ARG A 176 -8.15 5.67 -17.40
CA ARG A 176 -9.05 6.33 -16.44
C ARG A 176 -8.72 7.82 -16.34
N PRO A 177 -9.53 8.69 -16.99
CA PRO A 177 -9.34 10.14 -16.92
C PRO A 177 -9.43 10.70 -15.50
N ASP A 178 -10.26 10.07 -14.65
CA ASP A 178 -10.44 10.50 -13.28
C ASP A 178 -9.13 10.42 -12.49
N GLU A 179 -8.32 9.37 -12.65
CA GLU A 179 -7.03 9.26 -11.96
C GLU A 179 -6.15 10.52 -12.18
N VAL A 180 -6.06 10.97 -13.44
CA VAL A 180 -5.30 12.18 -13.79
C VAL A 180 -5.94 13.44 -13.21
N TRP A 181 -7.27 13.55 -13.23
CA TRP A 181 -7.96 14.68 -12.62
C TRP A 181 -7.78 14.71 -11.09
N TYR A 182 -7.79 13.57 -10.41
CA TYR A 182 -7.55 13.48 -8.95
C TYR A 182 -6.15 14.00 -8.62
N LYS A 183 -5.13 13.66 -9.44
CA LYS A 183 -3.76 14.19 -9.30
C LYS A 183 -3.70 15.70 -9.57
N GLN A 184 -4.46 16.22 -10.55
CA GLN A 184 -4.56 17.66 -10.79
C GLN A 184 -5.17 18.40 -9.60
N VAL A 185 -6.26 17.87 -9.05
CA VAL A 185 -6.89 18.41 -7.84
C VAL A 185 -5.89 18.42 -6.69
N TYR A 186 -5.17 17.33 -6.47
CA TYR A 186 -4.16 17.25 -5.41
C TYR A 186 -3.11 18.36 -5.54
N ASN A 187 -2.52 18.52 -6.73
CA ASN A 187 -1.51 19.54 -6.99
C ASN A 187 -2.06 20.97 -6.83
N LEU A 188 -3.26 21.23 -7.38
CA LEU A 188 -3.83 22.58 -7.43
C LEU A 188 -4.39 23.04 -6.07
N VAL A 189 -5.12 22.17 -5.38
CA VAL A 189 -5.91 22.53 -4.19
C VAL A 189 -5.11 22.29 -2.91
N PHE A 190 -4.27 21.26 -2.89
CA PHE A 190 -3.53 20.84 -1.69
C PHE A 190 -2.02 21.15 -1.78
N GLY A 191 -1.58 21.81 -2.85
CA GLY A 191 -0.17 22.19 -3.04
C GLY A 191 0.75 21.00 -3.27
N GLY A 192 0.20 19.86 -3.69
CA GLY A 192 0.96 18.67 -4.06
C GLY A 192 1.86 18.90 -5.27
N ASN A 193 2.77 17.97 -5.50
CA ASN A 193 3.67 17.99 -6.66
C ASN A 193 3.92 16.58 -7.19
N ILE A 194 2.85 15.91 -7.62
CA ILE A 194 2.94 14.57 -8.22
C ILE A 194 2.77 14.64 -9.75
N PRO A 195 3.38 13.71 -10.51
CA PRO A 195 3.22 13.65 -11.96
C PRO A 195 1.76 13.48 -12.39
N VAL A 196 1.26 14.40 -13.23
CA VAL A 196 -0.10 14.38 -13.77
C VAL A 196 -0.12 13.55 -15.06
N ILE A 197 0.04 12.23 -14.89
CA ILE A 197 0.08 11.24 -15.97
C ILE A 197 -0.80 10.03 -15.62
N HIS A 198 -1.24 9.31 -16.65
CA HIS A 198 -1.85 8.00 -16.49
C HIS A 198 -0.80 7.00 -16.00
N THR A 199 -1.17 6.17 -15.03
CA THR A 199 -0.31 5.10 -14.53
C THR A 199 -0.99 3.74 -14.67
N GLY A 200 -0.29 2.65 -14.31
CA GLY A 200 -0.79 1.31 -14.54
C GLY A 200 -2.19 1.09 -13.98
N TYR A 201 -3.05 0.49 -14.81
CA TYR A 201 -4.45 0.26 -14.45
C TYR A 201 -4.59 -0.60 -13.18
N VAL A 202 -3.75 -1.63 -13.05
CA VAL A 202 -3.59 -2.42 -11.82
C VAL A 202 -2.19 -2.22 -11.29
N LYS A 203 -2.09 -2.02 -9.97
CA LYS A 203 -0.83 -1.93 -9.23
C LYS A 203 -0.82 -3.00 -8.14
N ILE A 204 0.31 -3.68 -8.00
CA ILE A 204 0.53 -4.69 -6.98
C ILE A 204 1.61 -4.18 -6.05
N PHE A 205 1.30 -4.19 -4.76
CA PHE A 205 2.21 -3.86 -3.69
C PHE A 205 2.48 -5.10 -2.86
N GLU A 206 3.68 -5.18 -2.28
CA GLU A 206 4.02 -6.18 -1.28
C GLU A 206 4.13 -5.51 0.09
N TYR A 207 3.50 -6.12 1.09
CA TYR A 207 3.69 -5.80 2.50
C TYR A 207 4.99 -6.45 3.00
N VAL A 208 5.90 -5.65 3.53
CA VAL A 208 7.23 -6.05 4.02
C VAL A 208 7.49 -5.43 5.40
N LYS A 209 8.40 -6.05 6.17
CA LYS A 209 8.85 -5.44 7.44
C LYS A 209 9.55 -4.11 7.20
N GLY A 210 10.34 -4.02 6.13
CA GLY A 210 11.10 -2.83 5.74
C GLY A 210 12.43 -2.74 6.50
N ALA A 211 13.51 -2.42 5.79
CA ALA A 211 14.82 -2.29 6.39
C ALA A 211 14.90 -1.01 7.23
N ASN A 212 15.60 -1.08 8.36
CA ASN A 212 15.71 0.04 9.29
C ASN A 212 17.04 0.79 9.11
N ILE A 213 17.00 1.94 8.45
CA ILE A 213 18.18 2.78 8.24
C ILE A 213 18.32 3.78 9.40
N THR A 214 19.42 3.67 10.15
CA THR A 214 19.72 4.52 11.30
C THR A 214 21.00 5.33 11.10
N GLY A 215 21.07 6.51 11.70
CA GLY A 215 22.28 7.33 11.67
C GLY A 215 22.19 8.55 12.58
N THR A 216 23.17 9.45 12.43
CA THR A 216 23.22 10.70 13.19
C THR A 216 23.33 11.94 12.30
N ALA A 217 22.60 12.99 12.67
CA ALA A 217 22.65 14.35 12.10
C ALA A 217 22.72 15.38 13.25
N SER A 218 22.66 16.68 12.94
CA SER A 218 22.59 17.69 13.99
C SER A 218 21.26 17.54 14.76
N PRO A 219 21.23 17.79 16.08
CA PRO A 219 19.99 17.72 16.84
C PRO A 219 18.88 18.61 16.24
N ASN A 220 17.67 18.06 16.08
CA ASN A 220 16.52 18.71 15.45
C ASN A 220 16.69 19.03 13.95
N GLU A 221 17.69 18.47 13.28
CA GLU A 221 17.86 18.62 11.83
C GLU A 221 16.86 17.74 11.07
N THR A 222 16.22 18.29 10.03
CA THR A 222 15.39 17.50 9.12
C THR A 222 16.28 16.63 8.24
N VAL A 223 16.01 15.33 8.25
CA VAL A 223 16.67 14.34 7.42
C VAL A 223 15.66 13.82 6.41
N LYS A 224 16.08 13.67 5.15
CA LYS A 224 15.27 13.09 4.06
C LYS A 224 15.96 11.87 3.49
N ILE A 225 15.18 10.89 3.05
CA ILE A 225 15.66 9.76 2.28
C ILE A 225 14.84 9.65 1.00
N SER A 226 15.49 9.36 -0.14
CA SER A 226 14.80 9.15 -1.40
C SER A 226 15.41 8.04 -2.25
N ALA A 227 14.61 7.47 -3.15
CA ALA A 227 15.06 6.58 -4.22
C ALA A 227 14.18 6.76 -5.46
N THR A 228 14.81 6.79 -6.63
CA THR A 228 14.10 6.75 -7.91
C THR A 228 13.69 5.30 -8.20
N ILE A 229 12.40 5.05 -8.33
CA ILE A 229 11.82 3.74 -8.65
C ILE A 229 11.54 3.68 -10.14
N LEU A 230 11.92 2.58 -10.80
CA LEU A 230 11.58 2.26 -12.19
C LEU A 230 10.61 1.08 -12.19
N THR A 231 9.48 1.24 -12.87
CA THR A 231 8.46 0.19 -13.01
C THR A 231 8.73 -0.70 -14.21
N GLY A 232 8.10 -1.89 -14.23
CA GLY A 232 8.16 -2.80 -15.38
C GLY A 232 7.65 -2.19 -16.70
N GLN A 233 6.90 -1.09 -16.64
CA GLN A 233 6.40 -0.33 -17.81
C GLN A 233 7.37 0.77 -18.28
N GLY A 234 8.54 0.91 -17.65
CA GLY A 234 9.52 1.95 -17.96
C GLY A 234 9.18 3.32 -17.39
N ARG A 235 8.16 3.43 -16.53
CA ARG A 235 7.81 4.66 -15.83
C ARG A 235 8.71 4.83 -14.61
N THR A 236 9.08 6.07 -14.30
CA THR A 236 9.80 6.40 -13.06
C THR A 236 8.96 7.24 -12.11
N PHE A 237 9.11 7.02 -10.81
CA PHE A 237 8.60 7.90 -9.77
C PHE A 237 9.61 8.00 -8.62
N GLU A 238 9.49 9.02 -7.79
CA GLU A 238 10.33 9.19 -6.61
C GLU A 238 9.62 8.61 -5.39
N TYR A 239 10.32 7.77 -4.65
CA TYR A 239 9.95 7.39 -3.29
C TYR A 239 10.73 8.27 -2.31
N THR A 240 10.07 8.83 -1.31
CA THR A 240 10.63 9.77 -0.35
C THR A 240 10.07 9.55 1.06
N GLN A 241 10.92 9.75 2.07
CA GLN A 241 10.48 9.95 3.45
C GLN A 241 11.24 11.12 4.08
N SER A 242 10.69 11.70 5.13
CA SER A 242 11.34 12.75 5.92
C SER A 242 11.11 12.49 7.40
N THR A 243 12.14 12.74 8.21
CA THR A 243 12.07 12.70 9.67
C THR A 243 12.89 13.84 10.27
N THR A 244 12.80 14.03 11.59
CA THR A 244 13.61 15.01 12.33
C THR A 244 14.48 14.27 13.32
N ALA A 245 15.78 14.55 13.32
CA ALA A 245 16.71 13.96 14.27
C ALA A 245 16.37 14.35 15.71
N ASP A 246 16.52 13.41 16.65
CA ASP A 246 16.20 13.62 18.05
C ASP A 246 17.18 14.61 18.75
N SER A 247 16.97 14.83 20.05
CA SER A 247 17.83 15.72 20.85
C SER A 247 19.28 15.25 20.98
N GLN A 248 19.55 13.98 20.67
CA GLN A 248 20.88 13.38 20.62
C GLN A 248 21.41 13.27 19.18
N GLY A 249 20.66 13.80 18.20
CA GLY A 249 21.00 13.78 16.79
C GLY A 249 20.70 12.48 16.07
N ARG A 250 19.99 11.52 16.67
CA ARG A 250 19.69 10.24 16.00
C ARG A 250 18.49 10.37 15.07
N TYR A 251 18.54 9.73 13.91
CA TYR A 251 17.41 9.58 12.99
C TYR A 251 17.24 8.12 12.59
N GLU A 252 16.02 7.79 12.14
CA GLU A 252 15.60 6.45 11.76
C GLU A 252 14.61 6.52 10.58
N PHE A 253 14.76 5.60 9.63
CA PHE A 253 13.82 5.37 8.54
C PHE A 253 13.55 3.87 8.36
N THR A 254 12.28 3.50 8.20
CA THR A 254 11.91 2.17 7.72
C THR A 254 11.62 2.27 6.23
N VAL A 255 12.36 1.52 5.40
CA VAL A 255 12.25 1.60 3.94
C VAL A 255 11.87 0.24 3.33
N PRO A 256 10.90 0.20 2.38
CA PRO A 256 10.36 -1.06 1.90
C PRO A 256 11.07 -1.59 0.64
N TYR A 257 11.81 -0.78 -0.11
CA TYR A 257 12.45 -1.27 -1.35
C TYR A 257 13.85 -1.83 -1.10
N SER A 258 14.14 -2.99 -1.70
CA SER A 258 15.52 -3.47 -1.85
C SER A 258 16.17 -2.75 -3.02
N THR A 259 17.42 -2.33 -2.86
CA THR A 259 18.21 -1.69 -3.94
C THR A 259 19.14 -2.68 -4.64
N GLU A 260 19.22 -3.91 -4.15
CA GLU A 260 20.09 -4.98 -4.68
C GLU A 260 19.32 -6.01 -5.50
N GLY A 261 18.00 -5.82 -5.63
CA GLY A 261 17.12 -6.67 -6.43
C GLY A 261 16.53 -7.84 -5.64
N PRO A 262 15.75 -8.70 -6.31
CA PRO A 262 15.08 -9.84 -5.68
C PRO A 262 16.06 -11.01 -5.44
N ILE A 263 15.72 -11.88 -4.50
CA ILE A 263 16.45 -13.13 -4.19
C ILE A 263 15.62 -14.35 -4.57
N GLU A 264 16.29 -15.50 -4.78
CA GLU A 264 15.62 -16.75 -5.13
C GLU A 264 14.62 -17.18 -4.03
N GLY A 265 13.47 -17.70 -4.44
CA GLY A 265 12.42 -18.16 -3.53
C GLY A 265 11.48 -17.05 -3.03
N GLU A 266 11.84 -15.78 -3.18
CA GLU A 266 11.02 -14.64 -2.75
C GLU A 266 10.36 -13.91 -3.94
N THR A 267 9.75 -12.75 -3.69
CA THR A 267 9.09 -11.94 -4.72
C THR A 267 10.05 -11.55 -5.83
N GLN A 268 9.81 -12.05 -7.03
CA GLN A 268 10.48 -11.60 -8.24
C GLN A 268 9.73 -10.38 -8.79
N PHE A 269 10.14 -9.19 -8.33
CA PHE A 269 9.53 -7.91 -8.72
C PHE A 269 10.20 -7.32 -9.97
N ASP A 270 9.41 -6.60 -10.78
CA ASP A 270 9.89 -5.87 -11.97
C ASP A 270 9.91 -4.35 -11.75
N THR A 271 9.46 -3.91 -10.58
CA THR A 271 9.43 -2.52 -10.15
C THR A 271 10.39 -2.36 -8.98
N ALA A 272 11.46 -1.59 -9.18
CA ALA A 272 12.58 -1.53 -8.24
C ALA A 272 13.33 -0.18 -8.30
N PRO A 273 14.09 0.19 -7.26
CA PRO A 273 15.04 1.29 -7.32
C PRO A 273 16.06 1.12 -8.45
N VAL A 274 16.40 2.21 -9.15
CA VAL A 274 17.47 2.21 -10.17
C VAL A 274 18.88 2.45 -9.58
N GLY A 275 18.96 2.69 -8.27
CA GLY A 275 20.18 3.02 -7.55
C GLY A 275 20.01 2.89 -6.03
N PRO A 276 21.02 3.28 -5.25
CA PRO A 276 20.94 3.27 -3.79
C PRO A 276 19.92 4.31 -3.28
N TYR A 277 19.49 4.14 -2.04
CA TYR A 277 18.82 5.22 -1.32
C TYR A 277 19.79 6.39 -1.11
N VAL A 278 19.25 7.60 -1.16
CA VAL A 278 19.99 8.85 -0.92
C VAL A 278 19.46 9.50 0.35
N VAL A 279 20.26 9.47 1.41
CA VAL A 279 19.98 10.20 2.67
C VAL A 279 20.60 11.59 2.59
N SER A 280 19.81 12.62 2.87
CA SER A 280 20.24 14.03 2.80
C SER A 280 19.81 14.84 4.02
N TYR A 281 20.73 15.67 4.51
CA TYR A 281 20.54 16.61 5.62
C TYR A 281 21.61 17.71 5.56
N GLY A 282 21.21 18.97 5.71
CA GLY A 282 22.12 20.11 5.56
C GLY A 282 22.78 20.13 4.18
N ASN A 283 24.12 20.05 4.16
CA ASN A 283 24.93 19.91 2.93
C ASN A 283 25.45 18.48 2.73
N THR A 284 24.98 17.52 3.52
CA THR A 284 25.44 16.13 3.50
C THR A 284 24.49 15.29 2.65
N THR A 285 25.09 14.43 1.84
CA THR A 285 24.40 13.38 1.09
C THR A 285 25.15 12.07 1.29
N LYS A 286 24.43 10.99 1.60
CA LYS A 286 24.98 9.63 1.75
C LYS A 286 24.16 8.64 0.93
N GLU A 287 24.84 7.73 0.26
CA GLU A 287 24.20 6.62 -0.46
C GLU A 287 24.15 5.38 0.44
N VAL A 288 23.01 4.67 0.41
CA VAL A 288 22.77 3.47 1.23
C VAL A 288 22.24 2.37 0.33
N ARG A 289 22.94 1.24 0.29
CA ARG A 289 22.46 0.00 -0.35
C ARG A 289 21.74 -0.84 0.70
N VAL A 290 20.61 -1.39 0.30
CA VAL A 290 19.71 -2.21 1.10
C VAL A 290 19.49 -3.52 0.36
N SER A 291 19.82 -4.65 1.00
CA SER A 291 19.58 -5.99 0.47
C SER A 291 18.12 -6.39 0.66
N GLU A 292 17.70 -7.43 -0.08
CA GLU A 292 16.36 -7.99 0.06
C GLU A 292 16.16 -8.66 1.42
N GLU A 293 17.16 -9.36 1.96
CA GLU A 293 17.05 -9.95 3.29
C GLU A 293 16.84 -8.88 4.36
N ALA A 294 17.53 -7.73 4.27
CA ALA A 294 17.37 -6.65 5.22
C ALA A 294 15.94 -6.09 5.22
N VAL A 295 15.29 -6.00 4.05
CA VAL A 295 13.90 -5.58 3.91
C VAL A 295 12.93 -6.61 4.50
N LEU A 296 13.11 -7.89 4.18
CA LEU A 296 12.19 -8.96 4.61
C LEU A 296 12.30 -9.23 6.12
N ASN A 297 13.50 -9.13 6.68
CA ASN A 297 13.76 -9.40 8.09
C ASN A 297 13.63 -8.17 9.00
N GLY A 298 13.64 -6.95 8.43
CA GLY A 298 13.62 -5.71 9.18
C GLY A 298 14.96 -5.38 9.84
N GLU A 299 16.06 -5.63 9.14
CA GLU A 299 17.41 -5.47 9.68
C GLU A 299 17.82 -4.01 9.80
N GLU A 300 18.68 -3.72 10.80
CA GLU A 300 19.26 -2.39 10.99
C GLU A 300 20.47 -2.17 10.07
N ILE A 301 20.49 -1.05 9.35
CA ILE A 301 21.59 -0.58 8.51
C ILE A 301 22.05 0.79 9.03
N LYS A 302 23.30 0.86 9.51
CA LYS A 302 23.88 2.08 10.10
C LYS A 302 24.61 2.92 9.05
N VAL A 303 24.37 4.24 9.07
CA VAL A 303 24.81 5.19 8.03
C VAL A 303 25.66 6.35 8.55
#